data_AF-A0A0D2W7R3-F1
#
_entry.id   AF-A0A0D2W7R3-F1
#
_cell.length_a   1.000
_cell.length_b   1.000
_cell.length_c   1.000
_cell.angle_alpha   90.00
_cell.angle_beta   90.00
_cell.angle_gamma   90.00
#
_symmetry.space_group_name_H-M   'P 1'
#
loop_
_entity.id
_entity.type
_entity.pdbx_description
1 polymer ?
#
loop_
_entity_poly.entity_id
_entity_poly.type
_entity_poly.pdbx_seq_one_letter_code
_entity_poly.pdbx_strand_id
1 'polypeptide(L)'
;MGSEGPAAVTIHVTGFKKFHGVSENPTETIVSNLKEYTEKKGLPKGVILGSCSVLETAGQGALPQLYQALQSALTGKDSESSCSGRIIWLHFGVNSGASRFAVERQAANEATFRCPDEMGWKPQKVPIIPADGGISRVREVVLFSLRYLLLLSTVKITPIIYSFISYLHC
;
A
#
# COMPACT_ATOMS: atom_id res chain seq x y z
N MET A 1 -21.64 27.53 19.25
CA MET A 1 -22.08 26.41 18.39
C MET A 1 -20.84 25.88 17.69
N GLY A 2 -20.20 24.87 18.27
CA GLY A 2 -18.91 24.36 17.81
C GLY A 2 -19.05 23.62 16.49
N SER A 3 -18.29 24.06 15.48
CA SER A 3 -18.14 23.30 14.24
C SER A 3 -17.21 22.13 14.52
N GLU A 4 -17.76 20.92 14.65
CA GLU A 4 -16.96 19.70 14.56
C GLU A 4 -16.30 19.68 13.17
N GLY A 5 -14.99 19.92 13.14
CA GLY A 5 -14.21 19.77 11.92
C GLY A 5 -14.26 18.33 11.42
N PRO A 6 -14.03 18.07 10.12
CA PRO A 6 -14.00 16.72 9.60
C PRO A 6 -13.00 15.85 10.37
N ALA A 7 -13.41 14.62 10.71
CA ALA A 7 -12.58 13.68 11.45
C ALA A 7 -11.22 13.48 10.76
N ALA A 8 -10.15 13.48 11.55
CA ALA A 8 -8.80 13.31 11.03
C ALA A 8 -8.65 11.96 10.30
N VAL A 9 -7.92 11.98 9.19
CA VAL A 9 -7.62 10.82 8.36
C VAL A 9 -6.13 10.51 8.45
N THR A 10 -5.78 9.31 8.90
CA THR A 10 -4.39 8.86 8.96
C THR A 10 -4.09 7.99 7.76
N ILE A 11 -3.06 8.35 7.00
CA ILE A 11 -2.62 7.60 5.80
C ILE A 11 -1.33 6.87 6.13
N HIS A 12 -1.35 5.54 6.01
CA HIS A 12 -0.16 4.69 6.09
C HIS A 12 0.26 4.27 4.70
N VAL A 13 1.54 4.42 4.41
CA VAL A 13 2.10 4.24 3.08
C VAL A 13 3.11 3.11 3.07
N THR A 14 2.97 2.21 2.11
CA THR A 14 3.93 1.15 1.85
C THR A 14 4.41 1.19 0.42
N GLY A 15 5.62 0.69 0.19
CA GLY A 15 6.20 0.52 -1.14
C GLY A 15 7.12 -0.69 -1.14
N PHE A 16 7.74 -0.98 -2.28
CA PHE A 16 8.68 -2.08 -2.41
C PHE A 16 10.12 -1.59 -2.51
N LYS A 17 11.05 -2.38 -1.99
CA LYS A 17 12.48 -2.24 -2.23
C LYS A 17 12.84 -2.52 -3.70
N LYS A 18 14.09 -2.24 -4.06
CA LYS A 18 14.71 -2.73 -5.31
C LYS A 18 14.64 -4.26 -5.44
N PHE A 19 14.60 -4.73 -6.69
CA PHE A 19 14.56 -6.15 -7.07
C PHE A 19 15.44 -6.41 -8.29
N HIS A 20 15.65 -7.68 -8.63
CA HIS A 20 16.55 -8.18 -9.67
C HIS A 20 16.54 -7.32 -10.94
N GLY A 21 17.70 -6.76 -11.28
CA GLY A 21 17.92 -6.01 -12.51
C GLY A 21 17.45 -4.56 -12.51
N VAL A 22 16.79 -4.10 -11.43
CA VAL A 22 16.34 -2.71 -11.28
C VAL A 22 17.18 -2.03 -10.20
N SER A 23 18.11 -1.17 -10.63
CA SER A 23 19.03 -0.46 -9.72
C SER A 23 18.30 0.49 -8.76
N GLU A 24 17.16 1.03 -9.19
CA GLU A 24 16.33 1.97 -8.42
C GLU A 24 14.85 1.65 -8.60
N ASN A 25 14.15 1.36 -7.48
CA ASN A 25 12.71 1.21 -7.51
C ASN A 25 12.05 2.56 -7.15
N PRO A 26 11.26 3.16 -8.06
CA PRO A 26 10.62 4.46 -7.79
C PRO A 26 9.72 4.43 -6.55
N THR A 27 9.16 3.27 -6.19
CA THR A 27 8.32 3.17 -4.98
C THR A 27 9.13 3.29 -3.70
N GLU A 28 10.35 2.77 -3.67
CA GLU A 28 11.27 2.92 -2.53
C GLU A 28 11.63 4.39 -2.31
N THR A 29 11.98 5.09 -3.40
CA THR A 29 12.30 6.52 -3.37
C THR A 29 11.14 7.38 -2.89
N ILE A 30 9.93 7.14 -3.42
CA ILE A 30 8.73 7.89 -3.02
C ILE A 30 8.45 7.70 -1.53
N VAL A 31 8.42 6.45 -1.05
CA VAL A 31 8.04 6.15 0.34
C VAL A 31 9.08 6.66 1.34
N SER A 32 10.37 6.54 1.00
CA SER A 32 11.46 7.02 1.86
C SER A 32 11.48 8.55 1.99
N ASN A 33 11.16 9.27 0.91
CA ASN A 33 11.19 10.73 0.89
C ASN A 33 9.88 11.37 1.37
N LEU A 34 8.80 10.60 1.52
CA LEU A 34 7.46 11.14 1.79
C LEU A 34 7.41 11.90 3.12
N LYS A 35 8.09 11.38 4.15
CA LYS A 35 8.14 12.03 5.48
C LYS A 35 8.75 13.43 5.39
N GLU A 36 9.95 13.54 4.84
CA GLU A 36 10.65 14.82 4.66
C GLU A 36 9.85 15.78 3.76
N TYR A 37 9.23 15.25 2.69
CA TYR A 37 8.38 16.05 1.82
C TYR A 37 7.18 16.65 2.56
N THR A 38 6.49 15.86 3.39
CA THR A 38 5.35 16.33 4.18
C THR A 38 5.75 17.31 5.29
N GLU A 39 6.94 17.18 5.87
CA GLU A 39 7.46 18.15 6.83
C GLU A 39 7.73 19.51 6.16
N LYS A 40 8.27 19.50 4.92
CA LYS A 40 8.58 20.73 4.17
C LYS A 40 7.34 21.40 3.56
N LYS A 41 6.40 20.63 3.03
CA LYS A 41 5.23 21.14 2.31
C LYS A 41 3.96 21.21 3.15
N GLY A 42 3.95 20.55 4.30
CA GLY A 42 2.76 20.33 5.10
C GLY A 42 1.80 19.33 4.46
N LEU A 43 0.77 18.98 5.22
CA LEU A 43 -0.36 18.17 4.77
C LEU A 43 -1.64 19.01 4.79
N PRO A 44 -2.65 18.65 3.97
CA PRO A 44 -3.97 19.24 4.08
C PRO A 44 -4.53 19.11 5.50
N LYS A 45 -5.33 20.09 5.93
CA LYS A 45 -5.97 20.06 7.26
C LYS A 45 -6.78 18.77 7.43
N GLY A 46 -6.56 18.09 8.56
CA GLY A 46 -7.24 16.83 8.88
C GLY A 46 -6.62 15.60 8.22
N VAL A 47 -5.48 15.71 7.53
CA VAL A 47 -4.71 14.56 7.04
C VAL A 47 -3.43 14.42 7.85
N ILE A 48 -3.20 13.20 8.34
CA ILE A 48 -2.03 12.83 9.14
C ILE A 48 -1.27 11.75 8.35
N LEU A 49 0.03 11.95 8.16
CA LEU A 49 0.90 10.89 7.68
C LEU A 49 1.22 9.97 8.86
N GLY A 50 0.83 8.71 8.73
CA GLY A 50 1.16 7.65 9.68
C GLY A 50 2.55 7.08 9.40
N SER A 51 2.61 5.77 9.16
CA SER A 51 3.86 5.09 8.83
C SER A 51 4.18 5.16 7.34
N CYS A 52 5.48 5.21 7.02
CA CYS A 52 6.02 4.98 5.69
C CYS A 52 6.93 3.75 5.79
N SER A 53 6.62 2.66 5.10
CA SER A 53 7.37 1.40 5.21
C SER A 53 7.71 0.82 3.84
N VAL A 54 8.99 0.53 3.63
CA VAL A 54 9.46 -0.12 2.41
C VAL A 54 9.58 -1.62 2.70
N LEU A 55 8.86 -2.43 1.93
CA LEU A 55 8.72 -3.87 2.09
C LEU A 55 9.68 -4.60 1.13
N GLU A 56 10.19 -5.77 1.52
CA GLU A 56 10.99 -6.61 0.60
C GLU A 56 10.15 -7.02 -0.63
N THR A 57 10.81 -7.15 -1.78
CA THR A 57 10.20 -7.68 -3.01
C THR A 57 10.18 -9.20 -3.02
N ALA A 58 9.67 -9.78 -1.94
CA ALA A 58 9.52 -11.21 -1.75
C ALA A 58 8.10 -11.48 -1.26
N GLY A 59 7.32 -12.26 -2.02
CA GLY A 59 5.89 -12.41 -1.79
C GLY A 59 5.60 -13.00 -0.40
N GLN A 60 6.23 -14.11 -0.04
CA GLN A 60 6.14 -14.63 1.34
C GLN A 60 7.07 -13.90 2.31
N GLY A 61 8.26 -13.51 1.85
CA GLY A 61 9.31 -12.93 2.69
C GLY A 61 8.93 -11.60 3.33
N ALA A 62 8.03 -10.84 2.72
CA ALA A 62 7.66 -9.51 3.21
C ALA A 62 6.33 -9.49 3.99
N LEU A 63 5.62 -10.64 4.12
CA LEU A 63 4.41 -10.77 4.93
C LEU A 63 4.61 -10.38 6.40
N PRO A 64 5.70 -10.79 7.09
CA PRO A 64 5.93 -10.41 8.48
C PRO A 64 6.03 -8.89 8.66
N GLN A 65 6.77 -8.22 7.77
CA GLN A 65 6.90 -6.76 7.77
C GLN A 65 5.56 -6.07 7.50
N LEU A 66 4.77 -6.62 6.58
CA LEU A 66 3.43 -6.10 6.29
C LEU A 66 2.51 -6.23 7.51
N TYR A 67 2.42 -7.40 8.13
CA TYR A 67 1.58 -7.60 9.31
C TYR A 67 2.01 -6.72 10.48
N GLN A 68 3.31 -6.58 10.69
CA GLN A 68 3.83 -5.66 11.70
C GLN A 68 3.39 -4.22 11.42
N ALA A 69 3.54 -3.73 10.19
CA ALA A 69 3.12 -2.40 9.81
C ALA A 69 1.61 -2.18 10.04
N LEU A 70 0.78 -3.18 9.65
CA LEU A 70 -0.66 -3.18 9.87
C LEU A 70 -1.02 -3.11 11.36
N GLN A 71 -0.37 -3.94 12.19
CA GLN A 71 -0.63 -3.99 13.62
C GLN A 71 -0.21 -2.69 14.32
N SER A 72 0.97 -2.14 14.01
CA SER A 72 1.46 -0.90 14.62
C SER A 72 0.53 0.29 14.36
N ALA A 73 -0.11 0.35 13.20
CA ALA A 73 -1.09 1.38 12.89
C ALA A 73 -2.41 1.25 13.66
N LEU A 74 -2.74 0.04 14.11
CA LEU A 74 -3.95 -0.22 14.91
C LEU A 74 -3.70 0.04 16.40
N THR A 75 -2.51 -0.31 16.91
CA THR A 75 -2.16 -0.19 18.33
C THR A 75 -1.73 1.23 18.75
N GLY A 76 -1.34 2.10 17.81
CA GLY A 76 -0.97 3.49 18.10
C GLY A 76 -2.11 4.42 18.52
N LYS A 77 -3.30 3.89 18.86
CA LYS A 77 -4.50 4.66 19.22
C LYS A 77 -4.70 4.88 20.73
N ASP A 78 -3.77 4.44 21.57
CA ASP A 78 -3.93 4.45 23.03
C ASP A 78 -3.39 5.71 23.77
N SER A 79 -3.07 6.79 23.06
CA SER A 79 -2.69 8.06 23.70
C SER A 79 -3.52 9.26 23.19
N GLU A 80 -4.54 9.60 23.98
CA GLU A 80 -5.11 10.95 24.17
C GLU A 80 -5.61 11.74 22.94
N SER A 81 -6.21 11.10 21.92
CA SER A 81 -7.10 11.87 21.03
C SER A 81 -8.37 11.10 20.68
N SER A 82 -9.49 11.63 21.18
CA SER A 82 -10.87 11.18 20.97
C SER A 82 -11.40 11.40 19.54
N CYS A 83 -10.52 11.45 18.53
CA CYS A 83 -10.94 11.43 17.14
C CYS A 83 -10.96 9.97 16.66
N SER A 84 -12.14 9.47 16.32
CA SER A 84 -12.37 8.21 15.59
C SER A 84 -11.80 8.29 14.16
N GLY A 85 -10.49 8.51 14.06
CA GLY A 85 -9.80 8.82 12.82
C GLY A 85 -9.88 7.66 11.84
N ARG A 86 -10.23 7.98 10.60
CA ARG A 86 -10.31 7.02 9.50
C ARG A 86 -8.88 6.67 9.07
N ILE A 87 -8.55 5.39 9.06
CA ILE A 87 -7.25 4.90 8.60
C ILE A 87 -7.36 4.55 7.12
N ILE A 88 -6.46 5.09 6.30
CA ILE A 88 -6.30 4.76 4.88
C ILE A 88 -4.95 4.08 4.71
N TRP A 89 -4.95 3.00 3.95
CA TRP A 89 -3.74 2.30 3.55
C TRP A 89 -3.45 2.52 2.08
N LEU A 90 -2.20 2.90 1.80
CA LEU A 90 -1.69 3.26 0.50
C LEU A 90 -0.51 2.34 0.17
N HIS A 91 -0.54 1.64 -0.96
CA HIS A 91 0.47 0.64 -1.30
C HIS A 91 1.00 0.83 -2.72
N PHE A 92 2.19 1.41 -2.82
CA PHE A 92 2.86 1.65 -4.09
C PHE A 92 3.49 0.37 -4.64
N GLY A 93 3.21 0.07 -5.90
CA GLY A 93 3.89 -0.95 -6.69
C GLY A 93 4.43 -0.37 -8.00
N VAL A 94 5.47 -0.98 -8.55
CA VAL A 94 6.03 -0.58 -9.85
C VAL A 94 5.28 -1.26 -11.00
N ASN A 95 5.15 -0.57 -12.15
CA ASN A 95 4.75 -1.17 -13.43
C ASN A 95 5.63 -0.52 -14.50
N SER A 96 6.65 -1.24 -14.96
CA SER A 96 7.68 -0.74 -15.88
C SER A 96 7.12 -0.31 -17.23
N GLY A 97 6.01 -0.89 -17.68
CA GLY A 97 5.36 -0.54 -18.94
C GLY A 97 4.45 0.68 -18.88
N ALA A 98 4.21 1.25 -17.69
CA ALA A 98 3.26 2.36 -17.53
C ALA A 98 3.97 3.72 -17.59
N SER A 99 3.48 4.61 -18.46
CA SER A 99 3.95 6.01 -18.55
C SER A 99 3.28 6.94 -17.54
N ARG A 100 2.29 6.43 -16.81
CA ARG A 100 1.50 7.14 -15.82
C ARG A 100 1.19 6.18 -14.70
N PHE A 101 1.03 6.71 -13.52
CA PHE A 101 0.50 5.96 -12.40
C PHE A 101 -0.98 5.58 -12.63
N ALA A 102 -1.40 4.48 -12.03
CA ALA A 102 -2.75 3.94 -12.09
C ALA A 102 -3.24 3.55 -10.69
N VAL A 103 -4.56 3.43 -10.52
CA VAL A 103 -5.19 2.93 -9.31
C VAL A 103 -5.79 1.57 -9.63
N GLU A 104 -5.42 0.56 -8.85
CA GLU A 104 -6.01 -0.76 -8.98
C GLU A 104 -7.42 -0.76 -8.41
N ARG A 105 -8.40 -1.23 -9.18
CA ARG A 105 -9.79 -1.32 -8.72
C ARG A 105 -10.03 -2.60 -7.92
N GLN A 106 -9.28 -3.64 -8.25
CA GLN A 106 -9.54 -5.01 -7.83
C GLN A 106 -8.23 -5.76 -7.62
N ALA A 107 -8.25 -6.77 -6.76
CA ALA A 107 -7.16 -7.72 -6.63
C ALA A 107 -7.70 -9.15 -6.55
N ALA A 108 -7.14 -10.04 -7.36
CA ALA A 108 -7.50 -11.45 -7.40
C ALA A 108 -6.73 -12.23 -6.33
N ASN A 109 -7.36 -13.28 -5.78
CA ASN A 109 -6.74 -14.23 -4.85
C ASN A 109 -5.78 -15.19 -5.55
N GLU A 110 -4.99 -14.72 -6.50
CA GLU A 110 -4.13 -15.56 -7.33
C GLU A 110 -2.69 -15.07 -7.25
N ALA A 111 -1.80 -15.98 -6.84
CA ALA A 111 -0.37 -15.86 -6.92
C ALA A 111 0.12 -16.59 -8.18
N THR A 112 0.45 -15.82 -9.22
CA THR A 112 1.09 -16.31 -10.44
C THR A 112 2.22 -15.37 -10.82
N PHE A 113 3.47 -15.84 -10.77
CA PHE A 113 4.64 -15.04 -11.10
C PHE A 113 5.28 -15.46 -12.43
N ARG A 114 5.67 -14.47 -13.24
CA ARG A 114 6.39 -14.73 -14.51
C ARG A 114 7.84 -15.16 -14.27
N CYS A 115 8.47 -14.57 -13.26
CA CYS A 115 9.83 -14.83 -12.80
C CYS A 115 9.83 -15.15 -11.30
N PRO A 116 10.86 -15.81 -10.76
CA PRO A 116 11.02 -15.93 -9.32
C PRO A 116 11.14 -14.56 -8.65
N ASP A 117 10.66 -14.44 -7.42
CA ASP A 117 10.95 -13.29 -6.57
C ASP A 117 12.39 -13.31 -6.03
N GLU A 118 12.76 -12.31 -5.21
CA GLU A 118 14.11 -12.20 -4.64
C GLU A 118 14.52 -13.42 -3.79
N MET A 119 13.56 -14.21 -3.32
CA MET A 119 13.78 -15.42 -2.53
C MET A 119 13.61 -16.70 -3.36
N GLY A 120 13.49 -16.57 -4.68
CA GLY A 120 13.33 -17.69 -5.61
C GLY A 120 11.92 -18.28 -5.68
N TRP A 121 10.94 -17.66 -5.03
CA TRP A 121 9.57 -18.16 -5.03
C TRP A 121 8.86 -17.79 -6.34
N LYS A 122 8.30 -18.80 -7.03
CA LYS A 122 7.59 -18.64 -8.31
C LYS A 122 6.28 -19.45 -8.33
N PRO A 123 5.22 -18.98 -7.64
CA PRO A 123 3.93 -19.66 -7.61
C PRO A 123 3.27 -19.62 -9.01
N GLN A 124 2.44 -20.63 -9.29
CA GLN A 124 1.63 -20.74 -10.50
C GLN A 124 0.20 -21.13 -10.13
N LYS A 125 -0.76 -20.22 -10.32
CA LYS A 125 -2.19 -20.43 -10.04
C LYS A 125 -2.47 -20.89 -8.60
N VAL A 126 -1.72 -20.35 -7.63
CA VAL A 126 -1.87 -20.70 -6.21
C VAL A 126 -2.73 -19.63 -5.52
N PRO A 127 -3.66 -19.99 -4.61
CA PRO A 127 -4.38 -18.98 -3.84
C PRO A 127 -3.46 -18.22 -2.89
N ILE A 128 -3.59 -16.88 -2.83
CA ILE A 128 -2.81 -16.03 -1.92
C ILE A 128 -3.20 -16.30 -0.46
N ILE A 129 -4.51 -16.28 -0.18
CA ILE A 129 -5.08 -16.69 1.10
C ILE A 129 -6.02 -17.88 0.83
N PRO A 130 -5.60 -19.12 1.12
CA PRO A 130 -6.44 -20.31 0.92
C PRO A 130 -7.77 -20.25 1.68
N ALA A 131 -7.77 -19.64 2.88
CA ALA A 131 -8.98 -19.48 3.69
C ALA A 131 -10.04 -18.57 3.05
N ASP A 132 -9.64 -17.68 2.13
CA ASP A 132 -10.56 -16.78 1.43
C ASP A 132 -11.17 -17.41 0.17
N GLY A 133 -10.90 -18.69 -0.09
CA GLY A 133 -11.46 -19.46 -1.21
C GLY A 133 -10.50 -19.58 -2.40
N GLY A 134 -11.06 -19.93 -3.56
CA GLY A 134 -10.28 -20.19 -4.78
C GLY A 134 -9.66 -18.94 -5.42
N ILE A 135 -8.86 -19.16 -6.46
CA ILE A 135 -8.10 -18.11 -7.18
C ILE A 135 -8.97 -17.07 -7.88
N SER A 136 -10.22 -17.41 -8.21
CA SER A 136 -11.18 -16.49 -8.84
C SER A 136 -11.81 -15.48 -7.88
N ARG A 137 -11.55 -15.60 -6.57
CA ARG A 137 -12.03 -14.65 -5.56
C ARG A 137 -11.36 -13.30 -5.78
N VAL A 138 -12.15 -12.24 -5.91
CA VAL A 138 -11.66 -10.87 -6.09
C VAL A 138 -12.08 -10.00 -4.90
N ARG A 139 -11.20 -9.09 -4.48
CA ARG A 139 -11.53 -8.01 -3.55
C ARG A 139 -11.48 -6.67 -4.27
N GLU A 140 -12.46 -5.82 -4.01
CA GLU A 140 -12.51 -4.46 -4.57
C GLU A 140 -11.82 -3.47 -3.64
N VAL A 141 -11.16 -2.48 -4.24
CA VAL A 141 -10.57 -1.35 -3.53
C VAL A 141 -11.66 -0.31 -3.30
N VAL A 142 -12.03 -0.10 -2.04
CA VAL A 142 -13.01 0.91 -1.66
C VAL A 142 -12.29 2.21 -1.33
N LEU A 143 -12.29 3.17 -2.26
CA LEU A 143 -11.86 4.55 -2.00
C LEU A 143 -13.10 5.46 -1.94
N PHE A 144 -13.39 6.02 -0.77
CA PHE A 144 -14.53 6.94 -0.62
C PHE A 144 -14.21 8.32 -1.23
N SER A 145 -14.94 8.67 -2.28
CA SER A 145 -15.16 10.02 -2.85
C SER A 145 -13.96 10.77 -3.45
N LEU A 146 -14.06 11.00 -4.76
CA LEU A 146 -13.14 11.58 -5.74
C LEU A 146 -12.63 13.02 -5.48
N ARG A 147 -12.99 13.68 -4.38
CA ARG A 147 -12.72 15.14 -4.20
C ARG A 147 -11.39 15.46 -3.50
N TYR A 148 -10.86 14.55 -2.69
CA TYR A 148 -9.53 14.70 -2.06
C TYR A 148 -8.37 14.20 -2.94
N LEU A 149 -8.71 13.52 -4.04
CA LEU A 149 -7.75 12.95 -4.99
C LEU A 149 -7.07 14.00 -5.90
N LEU A 150 -7.50 15.26 -5.83
CA LEU A 150 -6.95 16.35 -6.64
C LEU A 150 -5.54 16.78 -6.21
N LEU A 151 -5.04 16.29 -5.07
CA LEU A 151 -3.67 16.56 -4.59
C LEU A 151 -2.74 15.34 -4.60
N LEU A 152 -3.28 14.15 -4.82
CA LEU A 152 -2.50 12.92 -5.03
C LEU A 152 -3.14 12.17 -6.20
N SER A 153 -3.17 12.82 -7.36
CA SER A 153 -3.28 12.11 -8.62
C SER A 153 -1.98 11.33 -8.75
N THR A 154 -1.95 10.15 -8.13
CA THR A 154 -1.94 8.86 -8.79
C THR A 154 -1.02 7.91 -8.03
N VAL A 155 -1.65 7.03 -7.26
CA VAL A 155 -0.99 6.07 -6.39
C VAL A 155 -1.69 4.74 -6.56
N LYS A 156 -0.94 3.64 -6.68
CA LYS A 156 -1.53 2.31 -6.62
C LYS A 156 -2.10 2.08 -5.23
N ILE A 157 -3.36 1.70 -5.15
CA ILE A 157 -4.04 1.33 -3.90
C ILE A 157 -4.62 -0.03 -4.19
N THR A 158 -4.20 -1.04 -3.45
CA THR A 158 -4.64 -2.41 -3.65
C THR A 158 -4.89 -3.01 -2.26
N PRO A 159 -5.85 -3.93 -2.06
CA PRO A 159 -5.91 -4.71 -0.82
C PRO A 159 -4.54 -5.34 -0.59
N ILE A 160 -3.89 -4.91 0.50
CA ILE A 160 -2.43 -4.95 0.63
C ILE A 160 -1.90 -6.39 0.61
N ILE A 161 -2.72 -7.35 1.06
CA ILE A 161 -2.36 -8.78 1.06
C ILE A 161 -2.46 -9.40 -0.34
N TYR A 162 -3.41 -8.97 -1.18
CA TYR A 162 -3.64 -9.57 -2.50
C TYR A 162 -2.72 -8.99 -3.59
N SER A 163 -2.31 -7.73 -3.45
CA SER A 163 -1.35 -7.09 -4.37
C SER A 163 0.07 -7.55 -4.18
N PHE A 164 0.37 -8.02 -2.97
CA PHE A 164 1.70 -8.38 -2.54
C PHE A 164 2.34 -9.48 -3.40
N ILE A 165 1.50 -10.22 -4.11
CA ILE A 165 1.87 -11.41 -4.88
C ILE A 165 1.37 -11.31 -6.34
N SER A 166 1.19 -10.09 -6.88
CA SER A 166 0.82 -9.93 -8.30
C SER A 166 1.78 -9.06 -9.14
N TYR A 167 2.76 -8.39 -8.52
CA TYR A 167 3.58 -7.38 -9.20
C TYR A 167 5.05 -7.76 -9.41
N LEU A 168 5.33 -9.00 -9.80
CA LEU A 168 6.59 -9.33 -10.48
C LEU A 168 6.31 -9.67 -11.95
N HIS A 169 6.13 -8.61 -12.73
CA HIS A 169 6.45 -8.66 -14.15
C HIS A 169 7.87 -8.09 -14.29
N CYS A 170 8.83 -8.91 -14.70
CA CYS A 170 10.04 -8.42 -15.35
C CYS A 170 9.65 -7.50 -16.52
#